data_AF-E2CD06-F1
#
_entry.id   AF-E2CD06-F1
#
_cell.length_a   1.000
_cell.length_b   1.000
_cell.length_c   1.000
_cell.angle_alpha   90.00
_cell.angle_beta   90.00
_cell.angle_gamma   90.00
#
_symmetry.space_group_name_H-M   'P 1'
#
loop_
_entity.id
_entity.type
_entity.pdbx_description
1 polymer ?
#
loop_
_entity_poly.entity_id
_entity_poly.type
_entity_poly.pdbx_seq_one_letter_code
_entity_poly.pdbx_strand_id
1 'polypeptide(L)'
;MTVAHLEFLIIERLVEAQVVLDRSVTRPRPKGPTTCWPEAMPESEPIDADDPRTPIPSAAAISRMEETWIWLAEIKDLKLRTAVVGKVAAWVHDRSTSSLARELGINRVTLNRRFNTGLHVLIV
;
A
#
# COMPACT_ATOMS: atom_id res chain seq x y z
N MET A 1 9.75 16.96 -15.76
CA MET A 1 8.94 15.87 -15.15
C MET A 1 7.49 16.29 -15.23
N THR A 2 6.60 15.46 -15.77
CA THR A 2 5.16 15.78 -15.87
C THR A 2 4.41 15.19 -14.67
N VAL A 3 3.19 15.67 -14.40
CA VAL A 3 2.32 15.12 -13.34
C VAL A 3 2.10 13.61 -13.51
N ALA A 4 1.88 13.14 -14.75
CA ALA A 4 1.73 11.72 -15.03
C ALA A 4 2.98 10.89 -14.72
N HIS A 5 4.18 11.44 -14.93
CA HIS A 5 5.42 10.76 -14.55
C HIS A 5 5.57 10.65 -13.03
N LEU A 6 5.18 11.70 -12.31
CA LEU A 6 5.22 11.69 -10.84
C LEU A 6 4.19 10.71 -10.25
N GLU A 7 2.98 10.69 -10.80
CA GLU A 7 1.93 9.73 -10.41
C GLU A 7 2.38 8.28 -10.62
N PHE A 8 2.98 7.99 -11.78
CA PHE A 8 3.54 6.67 -12.08
C PHE A 8 4.62 6.27 -11.07
N LEU A 9 5.55 7.18 -10.75
CA LEU A 9 6.62 6.93 -9.78
C LEU A 9 6.07 6.68 -8.37
N ILE A 10 5.05 7.43 -7.94
CA ILE A 10 4.38 7.22 -6.65
C ILE A 10 3.72 5.84 -6.61
N ILE A 11 3.03 5.44 -7.68
CA ILE A 11 2.39 4.13 -7.76
C ILE A 11 3.42 2.99 -7.74
N GLU A 12 4.50 3.08 -8.53
CA GLU A 12 5.58 2.08 -8.50
C GLU A 12 6.16 1.93 -7.09
N ARG A 13 6.41 3.04 -6.41
CA ARG A 13 6.94 3.05 -5.04
C ARG A 13 5.97 2.39 -4.06
N LEU A 14 4.69 2.72 -4.13
CA LEU A 14 3.67 2.13 -3.28
C LEU A 14 3.55 0.61 -3.51
N VAL A 15 3.64 0.16 -4.76
CA VAL A 15 3.65 -1.27 -5.10
C VAL A 15 4.90 -1.96 -4.56
N GLU A 16 6.10 -1.39 -4.76
CA GLU A 16 7.36 -1.89 -4.18
C GLU A 16 7.23 -2.01 -2.65
N ALA A 17 6.71 -0.98 -2.00
CA ALA A 17 6.53 -0.93 -0.56
C ALA A 17 5.55 -2.00 -0.05
N GLN A 18 4.43 -2.25 -0.75
CA GLN A 18 3.49 -3.31 -0.39
C GLN A 18 4.13 -4.71 -0.53
N VAL A 19 4.86 -4.96 -1.62
CA VAL A 19 5.56 -6.24 -1.81
C VAL A 19 6.61 -6.48 -0.72
N VAL A 20 7.35 -5.44 -0.32
CA VAL A 20 8.33 -5.55 0.78
C VAL A 20 7.61 -5.76 2.12
N LEU A 21 6.48 -5.08 2.36
CA LEU A 21 5.66 -5.24 3.55
C LEU A 21 5.19 -6.68 3.70
N ASP A 22 4.55 -7.27 2.70
CA ASP A 22 4.03 -8.64 2.76
C ASP A 22 5.13 -9.66 3.09
N ARG A 23 6.33 -9.44 2.54
CA ARG A 23 7.52 -10.27 2.82
C ARG A 23 8.14 -10.02 4.20
N SER A 24 7.86 -8.87 4.82
CA SER A 24 8.38 -8.52 6.15
C SER A 24 7.44 -8.93 7.29
N VAL A 25 6.13 -9.10 7.02
CA VAL A 25 5.10 -9.48 8.01
C VAL A 25 5.27 -10.92 8.52
N THR A 26 6.04 -11.77 7.83
CA THR A 26 6.53 -13.06 8.38
C THR A 26 7.55 -12.90 9.52
N ARG A 27 7.94 -11.67 9.89
CA ARG A 27 8.73 -11.37 11.09
C ARG A 27 7.86 -10.76 12.20
N PRO A 28 8.20 -10.97 13.49
CA PRO A 28 7.54 -10.27 14.59
C PRO A 28 7.64 -8.75 14.36
N ARG A 29 6.49 -8.07 14.29
CA ARG A 29 6.44 -6.61 14.13
C ARG A 29 7.32 -5.96 15.21
N PRO A 30 8.34 -5.16 14.87
CA PRO A 30 9.16 -4.50 15.88
C PRO A 30 8.26 -3.59 16.71
N LYS A 31 8.30 -3.76 18.04
CA LYS A 31 7.58 -2.95 19.04
C LYS A 31 8.22 -1.55 19.16
N GLY A 32 8.35 -0.86 18.03
CA GLY A 32 8.78 0.52 17.95
C GLY A 32 7.61 1.48 18.20
N PRO A 33 7.88 2.74 18.55
CA PRO A 33 6.86 3.73 18.86
C PRO A 33 5.99 3.92 17.62
N THR A 34 4.71 3.53 17.74
CA THR A 34 3.62 3.78 16.79
C THR A 34 4.08 3.65 15.34
N THR A 35 4.46 2.43 14.98
CA THR A 35 4.95 2.11 13.65
C THR A 35 4.06 2.72 12.57
N CYS A 36 4.70 3.45 11.65
CA CYS A 36 4.20 4.05 10.41
C CYS A 36 3.45 3.10 9.45
N TRP A 37 3.09 1.90 9.91
CA TRP A 37 2.27 0.92 9.22
C TRP A 37 0.80 1.34 9.26
N PRO A 38 0.07 1.23 8.14
CA PRO A 38 -1.37 1.48 8.14
C PRO A 38 -2.09 0.51 9.10
N GLU A 39 -2.78 1.06 10.10
CA GLU A 39 -3.58 0.27 11.07
C GLU A 39 -4.72 -0.52 10.40
N ALA A 40 -5.17 -0.08 9.22
CA ALA A 40 -6.35 -0.60 8.52
C ALA A 40 -5.99 -1.28 7.19
N MET A 41 -5.06 -2.23 7.20
CA MET A 41 -4.86 -3.11 6.04
C MET A 41 -5.99 -4.15 5.99
N PRO A 42 -6.61 -4.40 4.82
CA PRO A 42 -7.35 -5.64 4.64
C PRO A 42 -6.41 -6.82 4.91
N GLU A 43 -6.87 -7.85 5.62
CA GLU A 43 -6.06 -9.03 5.91
C GLU A 43 -5.59 -9.64 4.59
N SER A 44 -4.30 -9.50 4.29
CA SER A 44 -3.66 -10.21 3.19
C SER A 44 -3.53 -11.67 3.58
N GLU A 45 -3.85 -12.60 2.67
CA GLU A 45 -3.50 -14.00 2.88
C GLU A 45 -1.97 -14.12 3.05
N PRO A 46 -1.50 -14.89 4.04
CA PRO A 46 -0.06 -15.05 4.27
C PRO A 46 0.58 -15.66 3.02
N ILE A 47 1.65 -15.03 2.53
CA ILE A 47 2.53 -15.63 1.52
C ILE A 47 3.06 -16.93 2.12
N ASP A 48 2.88 -18.04 1.41
CA ASP A 48 3.29 -19.36 1.83
C ASP A 48 4.80 -19.37 2.18
N ALA A 49 5.13 -19.63 3.43
CA ALA A 49 6.50 -19.51 3.96
C ALA A 49 7.44 -20.58 3.38
N ASP A 50 6.89 -21.59 2.69
CA ASP A 50 7.61 -22.69 2.05
C ASP A 50 7.94 -22.46 0.56
N ASP A 51 7.71 -21.25 -0.01
CA ASP A 51 8.24 -20.95 -1.35
C ASP A 51 9.75 -20.62 -1.30
N PRO A 52 10.65 -21.50 -1.78
CA PRO A 52 12.10 -21.34 -1.70
C PRO A 52 12.65 -20.18 -2.55
N ARG A 53 11.80 -19.41 -3.24
CA ARG A 53 12.18 -18.40 -4.23
C ARG A 53 12.14 -16.96 -3.77
N THR A 54 11.75 -16.66 -2.53
CA THR A 54 11.56 -15.25 -2.15
C THR A 54 12.76 -14.71 -1.37
N PRO A 55 13.73 -14.02 -2.01
CA PRO A 55 14.86 -13.45 -1.30
C PRO A 55 14.37 -12.45 -0.25
N ILE A 56 14.99 -12.52 0.93
CA ILE A 56 14.77 -11.59 2.03
C ILE A 56 14.96 -10.15 1.50
N PRO A 57 14.03 -9.23 1.74
CA PRO A 57 14.19 -7.85 1.29
C PRO A 57 15.45 -7.24 1.92
N SER A 58 16.25 -6.59 1.07
CA SER A 58 17.46 -5.88 1.53
C SER A 58 17.11 -4.75 2.49
N ALA A 59 18.04 -4.37 3.38
CA ALA A 59 17.86 -3.24 4.28
C ALA A 59 17.52 -1.93 3.53
N ALA A 60 18.08 -1.75 2.34
CA ALA A 60 17.77 -0.61 1.47
C ALA A 60 16.31 -0.65 0.96
N ALA A 61 15.77 -1.84 0.64
CA ALA A 61 14.38 -1.98 0.22
C ALA A 61 13.41 -1.71 1.39
N ILE A 62 13.75 -2.16 2.60
CA ILE A 62 12.99 -1.86 3.82
C ILE A 62 12.98 -0.36 4.08
N SER A 63 14.13 0.31 4.03
CA SER A 63 14.21 1.76 4.26
C SER A 63 13.38 2.56 3.24
N ARG A 64 13.41 2.19 1.95
CA ARG A 64 12.57 2.85 0.92
C ARG A 64 11.09 2.58 1.10
N MET A 65 10.73 1.37 1.54
CA MET A 65 9.36 1.03 1.89
C MET A 65 8.88 1.91 3.06
N GLU A 66 9.68 2.05 4.13
CA GLU A 66 9.34 2.92 5.27
C GLU A 66 9.14 4.37 4.84
N GLU A 67 10.04 4.92 4.01
CA GLU A 67 9.92 6.25 3.43
C GLU A 67 8.61 6.40 2.62
N THR A 68 8.31 5.42 1.77
CA THR A 68 7.11 5.45 0.92
C THR A 68 5.82 5.36 1.76
N TRP A 69 5.81 4.57 2.84
CA TRP A 69 4.65 4.51 3.72
C TRP A 69 4.45 5.78 4.54
N ILE A 70 5.53 6.50 4.88
CA ILE A 70 5.43 7.82 5.51
C ILE A 70 4.67 8.80 4.61
N TRP A 71 4.78 8.70 3.28
CA TRP A 71 4.00 9.56 2.37
C TRP A 71 2.50 9.42 2.60
N LEU A 72 2.01 8.23 2.94
CA LEU A 72 0.59 8.04 3.23
C LEU A 72 0.12 8.78 4.48
N ALA A 73 1.02 9.15 5.39
CA ALA A 73 0.70 10.00 6.53
C ALA A 73 0.26 11.42 6.08
N GLU A 74 0.61 11.85 4.87
CA GLU A 74 0.14 13.13 4.30
C GLU A 74 -1.32 13.10 3.90
N ILE A 75 -1.86 11.93 3.57
CA ILE A 75 -3.29 11.76 3.32
C ILE A 75 -4.03 11.74 4.67
N LYS A 76 -4.40 12.92 5.19
CA LYS A 76 -5.03 13.05 6.52
C LYS A 76 -6.43 12.42 6.59
N ASP A 77 -7.17 12.38 5.48
CA ASP A 77 -8.46 11.71 5.42
C ASP A 77 -8.27 10.19 5.34
N LEU A 78 -8.68 9.50 6.42
CA LEU A 78 -8.60 8.05 6.52
C LEU A 78 -9.29 7.32 5.36
N LYS A 79 -10.42 7.82 4.84
CA LYS A 79 -11.15 7.18 3.74
C LYS A 79 -10.35 7.24 2.43
N LEU A 80 -9.59 8.30 2.21
CA LEU A 80 -8.70 8.44 1.06
C LEU A 80 -7.48 7.53 1.24
N ARG A 81 -6.88 7.55 2.43
CA ARG A 81 -5.73 6.70 2.75
C ARG A 81 -6.06 5.22 2.58
N THR A 82 -7.18 4.75 3.13
CA THR A 82 -7.67 3.37 2.96
C THR A 82 -7.93 3.02 1.50
N ALA A 83 -8.42 3.96 0.68
CA ALA A 83 -8.63 3.72 -0.75
C ALA A 83 -7.30 3.54 -1.51
N VAL A 84 -6.27 4.35 -1.19
CA VAL A 84 -4.92 4.22 -1.76
C VAL A 84 -4.28 2.91 -1.37
N VAL A 85 -4.18 2.65 -0.06
CA VAL A 85 -3.61 1.41 0.50
C VAL A 85 -4.33 0.18 -0.06
N GLY A 86 -5.66 0.17 0.01
CA GLY A 86 -6.47 -0.97 -0.40
C GLY A 86 -6.31 -1.29 -1.88
N LYS A 87 -6.26 -0.28 -2.77
CA LYS A 87 -6.05 -0.52 -4.21
C LYS A 87 -4.66 -1.03 -4.52
N VAL A 88 -3.62 -0.51 -3.86
CA VAL A 88 -2.24 -0.99 -4.01
C VAL A 88 -2.14 -2.46 -3.59
N ALA A 89 -2.67 -2.81 -2.41
CA ALA A 89 -2.73 -4.19 -1.95
C ALA A 89 -3.54 -5.09 -2.91
N ALA A 90 -4.69 -4.61 -3.39
CA ALA A 90 -5.48 -5.36 -4.36
C ALA A 90 -4.72 -5.63 -5.66
N TRP A 91 -3.90 -4.69 -6.16
CA TRP A 91 -3.07 -4.91 -7.34
C TRP A 91 -1.97 -5.94 -7.11
N VAL A 92 -1.31 -5.91 -5.95
CA VAL A 92 -0.25 -6.87 -5.59
C VAL A 92 -0.81 -8.30 -5.50
N HIS A 93 -2.03 -8.45 -4.99
CA HIS A 93 -2.68 -9.75 -4.81
C HIS A 93 -3.63 -10.16 -5.95
N ASP A 94 -3.55 -9.51 -7.12
CA ASP A 94 -4.42 -9.76 -8.28
C ASP A 94 -5.93 -9.74 -7.97
N ARG A 95 -6.33 -8.88 -7.02
CA ARG A 95 -7.71 -8.70 -6.58
C ARG A 95 -8.41 -7.61 -7.38
N SER A 96 -9.65 -7.89 -7.80
CA SER A 96 -10.43 -6.90 -8.53
C SER A 96 -10.82 -5.71 -7.67
N THR A 97 -10.80 -4.50 -8.25
CA THR A 97 -11.29 -3.28 -7.60
C THR A 97 -12.77 -3.39 -7.19
N SER A 98 -13.56 -4.22 -7.90
CA SER A 98 -14.96 -4.47 -7.57
C SER A 98 -15.13 -5.28 -6.28
N SER A 99 -14.26 -6.26 -6.02
CA SER A 99 -14.25 -7.02 -4.74
C SER A 99 -13.92 -6.08 -3.58
N LEU A 100 -12.83 -5.33 -3.72
CA LEU A 100 -12.40 -4.36 -2.71
C LEU A 100 -13.49 -3.33 -2.40
N ALA A 101 -14.17 -2.81 -3.43
CA ALA A 101 -15.27 -1.86 -3.22
C ALA A 101 -16.42 -2.47 -2.41
N ARG A 102 -16.75 -3.74 -2.69
CA ARG A 102 -17.78 -4.50 -1.95
C ARG A 102 -17.40 -4.71 -0.49
N GLU A 103 -16.16 -5.10 -0.20
CA GLU A 103 -15.64 -5.24 1.18
C GLU A 103 -15.69 -3.92 1.95
N LEU A 104 -15.36 -2.82 1.29
CA LEU A 104 -15.42 -1.49 1.88
C LEU A 104 -16.85 -0.91 1.98
N GLY A 105 -17.87 -1.65 1.53
CA GLY A 105 -19.27 -1.22 1.55
C GLY A 105 -19.56 0.01 0.68
N ILE A 106 -18.79 0.23 -0.39
CA ILE A 106 -18.91 1.39 -1.28
C ILE A 106 -19.00 0.99 -2.75
N ASN A 107 -19.52 1.90 -3.59
CA ASN A 107 -19.46 1.72 -5.04
C ASN A 107 -18.01 1.89 -5.55
N ARG A 108 -17.63 1.11 -6.57
CA ARG A 108 -16.38 1.21 -7.33
C ARG A 108 -16.06 2.64 -7.79
N VAL A 109 -17.05 3.41 -8.21
CA VAL A 109 -16.86 4.82 -8.63
C VAL A 109 -16.35 5.66 -7.45
N THR A 110 -16.97 5.51 -6.28
CA THR A 110 -16.54 6.20 -5.05
C THR A 110 -15.14 5.78 -4.64
N LEU A 111 -14.81 4.49 -4.73
CA LEU A 111 -13.46 3.99 -4.45
C LEU A 111 -12.42 4.62 -5.37
N ASN A 112 -12.66 4.63 -6.68
CA ASN A 112 -11.75 5.25 -7.64
C ASN A 112 -11.60 6.75 -7.44
N ARG A 113 -12.69 7.46 -7.09
CA ARG A 113 -12.63 8.89 -6.77
C ARG A 113 -11.74 9.14 -5.56
N ARG A 114 -11.93 8.37 -4.47
CA ARG A 114 -11.13 8.48 -3.25
C ARG A 114 -9.65 8.16 -3.53
N PHE A 115 -9.38 7.14 -4.33
CA PHE A 115 -8.04 6.79 -4.75
C PHE A 115 -7.36 7.95 -5.50
N ASN A 116 -8.01 8.49 -6.54
CA ASN A 116 -7.44 9.58 -7.34
C ASN A 116 -7.23 10.85 -6.49
N THR A 117 -8.18 11.17 -5.60
CA THR A 117 -8.02 12.30 -4.67
C THR A 117 -6.87 12.06 -3.69
N GLY A 118 -6.71 10.83 -3.20
CA GLY A 118 -5.57 10.45 -2.34
C GLY A 118 -4.23 10.60 -3.05
N LEU A 119 -4.12 10.14 -4.31
CA LEU A 119 -2.90 10.33 -5.10
C LEU A 119 -2.61 11.81 -5.35
N HIS A 120 -3.63 12.63 -5.61
CA HIS A 120 -3.45 14.06 -5.82
C HIS A 120 -2.87 14.77 -4.59
N VAL A 121 -3.17 14.30 -3.37
CA VAL A 121 -2.56 14.82 -2.13
C VAL A 121 -1.05 14.52 -2.05
N LEU A 122 -0.57 13.47 -2.70
CA LEU A 122 0.85 13.11 -2.72
C LEU A 122 1.63 13.82 -3.84
N ILE A 123 0.92 14.37 -4.82
CA ILE A 123 1.49 15.03 -6.01
C ILE A 123 1.68 16.53 -5.77
N VAL A 124 0.83 17.15 -4.95
CA VAL A 124 0.76 18.60 -4.70
C VAL A 124 1.38 18.94 -3.36
#